data_AF-A0A942C362-F1
#
_entry.id   AF-A0A942C362-F1
#
_cell.length_a   1.000
_cell.length_b   1.000
_cell.length_c   1.000
_cell.angle_alpha   90.00
_cell.angle_beta   90.00
_cell.angle_gamma   90.00
#
_symmetry.space_group_name_H-M   'P 1'
#
loop_
_entity.id
_entity.type
_entity.pdbx_description
1 polymer ?
#
loop_
_entity_poly.entity_id
_entity_poly.type
_entity_poly.pdbx_seq_one_letter_code
_entity_poly.pdbx_strand_id
1 'polypeptide(L)'
;MKSQLESNCGKQDLMVSYLYDEASQAERAEFERHQTTCATCRNELQAFQSVRQELNTWEMPVVPHIEVVTPRTAMDALREFFLLMPGWFKITSGLATAAAAALIVFALSGTHIRFGQNGVDAKFGIREITELSSTSAPVDMPKPTVVNSLSREDAEKMIQAAVAQVQAQAQEQTRLQLAGLEAKLKATHQTELQNATMRLRKDHQKQLALQLAKLDNTQRQTLTEWLFDSATASNER
;
A
#
# COMPACT_ATOMS: atom_id res chain seq x y z
N MET A 1 0.93 -26.24 29.74
CA MET A 1 0.63 -27.37 28.82
C MET A 1 0.00 -28.54 29.60
N LYS A 2 -1.18 -28.33 30.18
CA LYS A 2 -1.85 -29.32 31.08
C LYS A 2 -3.30 -29.62 30.68
N SER A 3 -3.71 -29.27 29.47
CA SER A 3 -5.08 -29.49 28.98
C SER A 3 -5.26 -30.77 28.16
N GLN A 4 -4.19 -31.51 27.83
CA GLN A 4 -4.31 -32.72 27.00
C GLN A 4 -4.62 -34.02 27.76
N LEU A 5 -4.82 -33.97 29.08
CA LEU A 5 -5.02 -35.16 29.92
C LEU A 5 -6.42 -35.30 30.53
N GLU A 6 -7.33 -34.34 30.33
CA GLU A 6 -8.68 -34.40 30.93
C GLU A 6 -9.79 -34.79 29.93
N SER A 7 -9.51 -34.83 28.62
CA SER A 7 -10.42 -35.35 27.59
C SER A 7 -10.17 -36.85 27.34
N ASN A 8 -10.30 -37.67 28.39
CA ASN A 8 -10.03 -39.12 28.38
C ASN A 8 -11.00 -39.95 27.49
N CYS A 9 -11.78 -39.32 26.60
CA CYS A 9 -12.65 -39.97 25.60
C CYS A 9 -11.86 -40.44 24.34
N GLY A 10 -10.69 -39.87 24.03
CA GLY A 10 -9.91 -40.23 22.83
C GLY A 10 -10.61 -39.93 21.50
N LYS A 11 -11.71 -39.15 21.52
CA LYS A 11 -12.54 -38.78 20.35
C LYS A 11 -12.41 -37.30 19.98
N GLN A 12 -11.34 -36.65 20.43
CA GLN A 12 -11.10 -35.23 20.19
C GLN A 12 -10.89 -34.90 18.71
N ASP A 13 -10.13 -35.75 17.99
CA ASP A 13 -9.93 -35.56 16.54
C ASP A 13 -11.25 -35.65 15.77
N LEU A 14 -12.11 -36.60 16.15
CA LEU A 14 -13.44 -36.77 15.57
C LEU A 14 -14.35 -35.55 15.83
N MET A 15 -14.23 -34.91 17.01
CA MET A 15 -14.94 -33.67 17.33
C MET A 15 -14.49 -32.50 16.43
N VAL A 16 -13.19 -32.37 16.18
CA VAL A 16 -12.65 -31.32 15.30
C VAL A 16 -13.18 -31.50 13.88
N SER A 17 -13.08 -32.72 13.32
CA SER A 17 -13.65 -33.01 11.99
C SER A 17 -15.16 -32.76 11.93
N TYR A 18 -15.90 -33.06 13.01
CA TYR A 18 -17.33 -32.75 13.10
C TYR A 18 -17.61 -31.23 13.08
N LEU A 19 -16.83 -30.42 13.81
CA LEU A 19 -17.00 -28.97 13.91
C LEU A 19 -16.75 -28.22 12.58
N TYR A 20 -15.80 -28.72 11.79
CA TYR A 20 -15.44 -28.15 10.50
C TYR A 20 -16.21 -28.75 9.32
N ASP A 21 -17.17 -29.65 9.57
CA ASP A 21 -17.95 -30.36 8.54
C ASP A 21 -17.08 -31.24 7.62
N GLU A 22 -15.94 -31.71 8.13
CA GLU A 22 -14.97 -32.56 7.43
C GLU A 22 -15.16 -34.06 7.75
N ALA A 23 -15.97 -34.39 8.76
CA ALA A 23 -16.28 -35.77 9.12
C ALA A 23 -17.18 -36.44 8.07
N SER A 24 -16.86 -37.68 7.69
CA SER A 24 -17.74 -38.51 6.86
C SER A 24 -19.06 -38.83 7.57
N GLN A 25 -20.08 -39.27 6.83
CA GLN A 25 -21.38 -39.59 7.41
C GLN A 25 -21.30 -40.66 8.53
N ALA A 26 -20.43 -41.65 8.36
CA ALA A 26 -20.20 -42.69 9.36
C ALA A 26 -19.55 -42.12 10.63
N GLU A 27 -18.55 -41.27 10.47
CA GLU A 27 -17.85 -40.58 11.56
C GLU A 27 -18.76 -39.62 12.33
N ARG A 28 -19.64 -38.88 11.63
CA ARG A 28 -20.65 -38.03 12.27
C ARG A 28 -21.61 -38.83 13.13
N ALA A 29 -22.15 -39.92 12.59
CA ALA A 29 -23.05 -40.80 13.34
C ALA A 29 -22.36 -41.44 14.56
N GLU A 30 -21.07 -41.80 14.42
CA GLU A 30 -20.27 -42.30 15.53
C GLU A 30 -20.09 -41.24 16.63
N PHE A 31 -19.75 -40.00 16.26
CA PHE A 31 -19.56 -38.91 17.20
C PHE A 31 -20.85 -38.50 17.90
N GLU A 32 -21.96 -38.43 17.16
CA GLU A 32 -23.29 -38.13 17.73
C GLU A 32 -23.70 -39.18 18.76
N ARG A 33 -23.47 -40.47 18.46
CA ARG A 33 -23.68 -41.55 19.43
C ARG A 33 -22.77 -41.38 20.66
N HIS A 34 -21.51 -41.01 20.47
CA HIS A 34 -20.57 -40.78 21.57
C HIS A 34 -21.00 -39.61 22.47
N GLN A 35 -21.55 -38.54 21.91
CA GLN A 35 -22.03 -37.38 22.67
C GLN A 35 -23.17 -37.73 23.65
N THR A 36 -23.95 -38.75 23.35
CA THR A 36 -25.02 -39.22 24.26
C THR A 36 -24.45 -39.84 25.54
N THR A 37 -23.24 -40.41 25.48
CA THR A 37 -22.62 -41.14 26.61
C THR A 37 -21.47 -40.38 27.27
N CYS A 38 -20.82 -39.44 26.59
CA CYS A 38 -19.71 -38.65 27.13
C CYS A 38 -20.12 -37.20 27.41
N ALA A 39 -20.26 -36.85 28.69
CA ALA A 39 -20.60 -35.49 29.11
C ALA A 39 -19.50 -34.47 28.78
N THR A 40 -18.22 -34.86 28.87
CA THR A 40 -17.07 -33.99 28.55
C THR A 40 -17.09 -33.57 27.09
N CYS A 41 -17.08 -34.56 26.18
CA CYS A 41 -17.12 -34.34 24.74
C CYS A 41 -18.40 -33.54 24.32
N ARG A 42 -19.53 -33.67 25.04
CA ARG A 42 -20.75 -32.83 24.84
C ARG A 42 -20.56 -31.37 25.28
N ASN A 43 -20.03 -31.15 26.48
CA ASN A 43 -19.83 -29.81 27.03
C ASN A 43 -18.80 -29.02 26.21
N GLU A 44 -17.74 -29.68 25.75
CA GLU A 44 -16.74 -29.08 24.86
C GLU A 44 -17.36 -28.63 23.54
N LEU A 45 -18.18 -29.48 22.90
CA LEU A 45 -18.87 -29.10 21.66
C LEU A 45 -19.79 -27.89 21.87
N GLN A 46 -20.53 -27.85 22.98
CA GLN A 46 -21.40 -26.72 23.32
C GLN A 46 -20.60 -25.43 23.54
N ALA A 47 -19.44 -25.50 24.22
CA ALA A 47 -18.57 -24.35 24.42
C ALA A 47 -18.06 -23.79 23.08
N PHE A 48 -17.62 -24.65 22.15
CA PHE A 48 -17.21 -24.21 20.81
C PHE A 48 -18.36 -23.60 20.00
N GLN A 49 -19.56 -24.17 20.09
CA GLN A 49 -20.74 -23.60 19.41
C GLN A 49 -21.08 -22.21 19.95
N SER A 50 -20.97 -21.98 21.27
CA SER A 50 -21.18 -20.66 21.88
C SER A 50 -20.20 -19.63 21.31
N VAL A 51 -18.90 -19.96 21.24
CA VAL A 51 -17.87 -19.07 20.67
C VAL A 51 -18.19 -18.75 19.19
N ARG A 52 -18.61 -19.76 18.41
CA ARG A 52 -18.99 -19.54 17.00
C ARG A 52 -20.22 -18.63 16.86
N GLN A 53 -21.19 -18.75 17.76
CA GLN A 53 -22.35 -17.85 17.81
C GLN A 53 -21.92 -16.43 18.16
N GLU A 54 -21.05 -16.25 19.16
CA GLU A 54 -20.50 -14.94 19.55
C GLU A 54 -19.71 -14.28 18.41
N LEU A 55 -18.89 -15.05 17.70
CA LEU A 55 -18.17 -14.57 16.52
C LEU A 55 -19.09 -14.24 15.35
N ASN A 56 -20.20 -14.97 15.16
CA ASN A 56 -21.19 -14.62 14.15
C ASN A 56 -21.96 -13.33 14.48
N THR A 57 -22.09 -12.97 15.75
CA THR A 57 -22.63 -11.66 16.17
C THR A 57 -21.64 -10.51 15.97
N TRP A 58 -20.36 -10.78 15.69
CA TRP A 58 -19.44 -9.72 15.28
C TRP A 58 -19.75 -9.32 13.84
N GLU A 59 -20.67 -8.37 13.70
CA GLU A 59 -20.84 -7.62 12.46
C GLU A 59 -19.54 -6.87 12.17
N MET A 60 -18.76 -7.33 11.18
CA MET A 60 -17.69 -6.51 10.66
C MET A 60 -18.34 -5.28 10.01
N PRO A 61 -18.03 -4.05 10.48
CA PRO A 61 -18.48 -2.86 9.79
C PRO A 61 -17.98 -2.96 8.35
N VAL A 62 -18.94 -2.85 7.42
CA VAL A 62 -18.77 -2.96 5.97
C VAL A 62 -17.35 -2.60 5.58
N VAL A 63 -16.56 -3.59 5.16
CA VAL A 63 -15.20 -3.36 4.68
C VAL A 63 -15.31 -2.27 3.61
N PRO A 64 -14.70 -1.09 3.81
CA PRO A 64 -14.80 -0.03 2.83
C PRO A 64 -14.32 -0.62 1.52
N HIS A 65 -15.14 -0.50 0.48
CA HIS A 65 -14.75 -0.95 -0.85
C HIS A 65 -13.46 -0.23 -1.20
N ILE A 66 -12.35 -0.96 -1.15
CA ILE A 66 -11.06 -0.46 -1.57
C ILE A 66 -11.15 -0.46 -3.09
N GLU A 67 -11.71 0.59 -3.67
CA GLU A 67 -11.51 0.90 -5.07
C GLU A 67 -9.99 1.08 -5.22
N VAL A 68 -9.35 0.05 -5.77
CA VAL A 68 -7.99 0.13 -6.24
C VAL A 68 -8.04 1.09 -7.42
N VAL A 69 -7.91 2.39 -7.13
CA VAL A 69 -7.65 3.40 -8.13
C VAL A 69 -6.31 3.03 -8.73
N THR A 70 -6.34 2.35 -9.87
CA THR A 70 -5.15 2.15 -10.69
C THR A 70 -4.59 3.55 -10.95
N PRO A 71 -3.30 3.81 -10.63
CA PRO A 71 -2.73 5.12 -10.86
C PRO A 71 -2.91 5.45 -12.35
N ARG A 72 -3.66 6.51 -12.64
CA ARG A 72 -3.87 6.99 -14.01
C ARG A 72 -2.50 7.04 -14.69
N THR A 73 -2.34 6.25 -15.74
CA THR A 73 -1.07 6.18 -16.44
C THR A 73 -0.73 7.56 -16.99
N ALA A 74 0.55 7.93 -17.05
CA ALA A 74 0.97 9.22 -17.62
C ALA A 74 0.41 9.42 -19.04
N MET A 75 0.15 8.33 -19.77
CA MET A 75 -0.52 8.34 -21.08
C MET A 75 -1.98 8.78 -21.03
N ASP A 76 -2.75 8.41 -20.00
CA ASP A 76 -4.14 8.83 -19.86
C ASP A 76 -4.25 10.32 -19.56
N ALA A 77 -3.37 10.85 -18.71
CA ALA A 77 -3.28 12.29 -18.44
C ALA A 77 -2.88 13.08 -19.70
N LEU A 78 -1.94 12.54 -20.49
CA LEU A 78 -1.54 13.16 -21.76
C LEU A 78 -2.69 13.14 -22.78
N ARG A 79 -3.46 12.04 -22.84
CA ARG A 79 -4.61 11.89 -23.74
C ARG A 79 -5.73 12.85 -23.38
N GLU A 80 -6.06 12.98 -22.09
CA GLU A 80 -7.03 13.99 -21.62
C GLU A 80 -6.56 15.41 -21.95
N PHE A 81 -5.28 15.73 -21.75
CA PHE A 81 -4.71 17.04 -22.10
C PHE A 81 -4.84 17.36 -23.60
N PHE A 82 -4.53 16.40 -24.48
CA PHE A 82 -4.70 16.57 -25.93
C PHE A 82 -6.17 16.61 -26.38
N LEU A 83 -7.10 16.03 -25.62
CA LEU A 83 -8.54 16.11 -25.87
C LEU A 83 -9.13 17.45 -25.40
N LEU A 84 -8.59 18.03 -24.33
CA LEU A 84 -8.97 19.34 -23.79
C LEU A 84 -8.34 20.52 -24.53
N MET A 85 -7.36 20.27 -25.42
CA MET A 85 -6.73 21.32 -26.21
C MET A 85 -7.67 21.85 -27.32
N PRO A 86 -7.84 23.18 -27.43
CA PRO A 86 -8.77 23.80 -28.37
C PRO A 86 -8.41 23.49 -29.83
N GLY A 87 -9.43 23.32 -30.68
CA GLY A 87 -9.30 22.77 -32.04
C GLY A 87 -8.30 23.47 -32.97
N TRP A 88 -7.92 24.72 -32.70
CA TRP A 88 -6.90 25.45 -33.46
C TRP A 88 -5.48 24.86 -33.28
N PHE A 89 -5.21 24.18 -32.15
CA PHE A 89 -3.93 23.52 -31.90
C PHE A 89 -3.71 22.27 -32.79
N LYS A 90 -4.79 21.64 -33.27
CA LYS A 90 -4.72 20.51 -34.20
C LYS A 90 -4.25 20.95 -35.60
N ILE A 91 -4.54 22.20 -35.98
CA ILE A 91 -4.15 22.76 -37.28
C ILE A 91 -2.66 23.13 -37.25
N THR A 92 -2.15 23.66 -36.14
CA THR A 92 -0.73 24.03 -36.00
C THR A 92 0.17 22.80 -35.77
N SER A 93 -0.30 21.79 -35.03
CA SER A 93 0.50 20.56 -34.83
C SER A 93 0.60 19.71 -36.11
N GLY A 94 -0.42 19.69 -36.96
CA GLY A 94 -0.38 18.99 -38.25
C GLY A 94 0.72 19.52 -39.17
N LEU A 95 0.85 20.85 -39.26
CA LEU A 95 1.90 21.50 -40.04
C LEU A 95 3.29 21.27 -39.44
N ALA A 96 3.43 21.37 -38.12
CA ALA A 96 4.69 21.12 -37.43
C ALA A 96 5.14 19.66 -37.55
N THR A 97 4.21 18.71 -37.50
CA THR A 97 4.52 17.28 -37.64
C THR A 97 4.93 16.96 -39.08
N ALA A 98 4.25 17.52 -40.08
CA ALA A 98 4.65 17.39 -41.48
C ALA A 98 6.03 18.02 -41.75
N ALA A 99 6.30 19.19 -41.18
CA ALA A 99 7.59 19.85 -41.29
C ALA A 99 8.71 19.07 -40.58
N ALA A 100 8.46 18.52 -39.39
CA ALA A 100 9.41 17.70 -38.66
C ALA A 100 9.70 16.37 -39.39
N ALA A 101 8.67 15.71 -39.93
CA ALA A 101 8.82 14.52 -40.76
C ALA A 101 9.60 14.83 -42.04
N ALA A 102 9.31 15.95 -42.71
CA ALA A 102 10.07 16.40 -43.87
C ALA A 102 11.54 16.68 -43.51
N LEU A 103 11.82 17.36 -42.39
CA LEU A 103 13.19 17.61 -41.92
C LEU A 103 13.92 16.32 -41.56
N ILE A 104 13.26 15.32 -40.98
CA ILE A 104 13.84 13.99 -40.72
C ILE A 104 14.18 13.29 -42.04
N VAL A 105 13.29 13.35 -43.03
CA VAL A 105 13.55 12.79 -44.38
C VAL A 105 14.71 13.52 -45.06
N PHE A 106 14.77 14.85 -44.99
CA PHE A 106 15.87 15.66 -45.52
C PHE A 106 17.20 15.39 -44.80
N ALA A 107 17.17 15.19 -43.48
CA ALA A 107 18.33 14.84 -42.68
C ALA A 107 18.87 13.44 -43.02
N LEU A 108 17.97 12.46 -43.20
CA LEU A 108 18.33 11.12 -43.65
C LEU A 108 18.83 11.10 -45.10
N SER A 109 18.36 12.02 -45.94
CA SER A 109 18.78 12.16 -47.35
C SER A 109 20.10 12.95 -47.53
N GLY A 110 20.70 13.45 -46.44
CA GLY A 110 22.02 14.11 -46.48
C GLY A 110 22.04 15.39 -47.33
N THR A 111 20.94 16.14 -47.36
CA THR A 111 20.81 17.33 -48.22
C THR A 111 21.53 18.53 -47.59
N HIS A 112 22.50 19.10 -48.30
CA HIS A 112 23.23 20.29 -47.85
C HIS A 112 22.67 21.51 -48.59
N ILE A 113 21.97 22.39 -47.88
CA ILE A 113 21.44 23.65 -48.43
C ILE A 113 22.40 24.77 -48.02
N ARG A 114 23.03 25.45 -48.99
CA ARG A 114 23.83 26.65 -48.73
C ARG A 114 23.09 27.88 -49.22
N PHE A 115 22.94 28.85 -48.34
CA PHE A 115 22.36 30.15 -48.67
C PHE A 115 23.50 31.13 -48.93
N GLY A 116 23.70 31.51 -50.19
CA GLY A 116 24.68 32.50 -50.63
C GLY A 116 24.02 33.77 -51.15
N GLN A 117 24.77 34.86 -51.27
CA GLN A 117 24.25 36.16 -51.73
C GLN A 117 23.71 36.15 -53.18
N ASN A 118 23.93 35.06 -53.94
CA ASN A 118 23.49 34.91 -55.33
C ASN A 118 22.42 33.81 -55.54
N GLY A 119 21.75 33.33 -54.48
CA GLY A 119 20.64 32.38 -54.58
C GLY A 119 20.77 31.14 -53.68
N VAL A 120 19.75 30.26 -53.75
CA VAL A 120 19.68 28.99 -53.02
C VAL A 120 20.20 27.87 -53.91
N ASP A 121 21.30 27.22 -53.53
CA ASP A 121 21.76 25.98 -54.17
C ASP A 121 21.43 24.78 -53.28
N ALA A 122 20.68 23.83 -53.84
CA ALA A 122 20.37 22.56 -53.21
C ALA A 122 21.05 21.45 -54.01
N LYS A 123 22.04 20.80 -53.42
CA LYS A 123 22.69 19.62 -54.00
C LYS A 123 22.14 18.36 -53.35
N PHE A 124 21.53 17.50 -54.17
CA PHE A 124 21.04 16.19 -53.79
C PHE A 124 22.03 15.15 -54.33
N GLY A 125 22.65 14.38 -53.45
CA GLY A 125 23.64 13.38 -53.83
C GLY A 125 23.43 12.09 -53.05
N ILE A 126 22.88 11.08 -53.71
CA ILE A 126 22.94 9.69 -53.25
C ILE A 126 24.41 9.29 -53.31
N ARG A 127 25.02 8.99 -52.17
CA ARG A 127 26.33 8.33 -52.13
C ARG A 127 26.14 6.89 -52.63
N GLU A 128 26.24 6.69 -53.94
CA GLU A 128 26.58 5.40 -54.49
C GLU A 128 27.99 5.06 -54.02
N ILE A 129 28.04 4.10 -53.10
CA ILE A 129 29.23 3.33 -52.81
C ILE A 129 29.44 2.47 -54.06
N THR A 130 30.30 2.89 -55.00
CA THR A 130 31.04 2.02 -55.95
C THR A 130 32.05 2.88 -56.74
N GLU A 131 33.32 2.66 -56.37
CA GLU A 131 34.50 2.57 -57.25
C GLU A 131 35.25 3.78 -57.87
N LEU A 132 36.53 3.82 -57.46
CA LEU A 132 37.77 3.80 -58.27
C LEU A 132 38.27 5.06 -59.01
N SER A 133 39.56 5.32 -58.74
CA SER A 133 40.58 5.99 -59.57
C SER A 133 40.57 7.53 -59.53
N SER A 134 41.66 8.29 -59.36
CA SER A 134 43.10 8.07 -59.18
C SER A 134 43.73 9.45 -58.91
N THR A 135 44.91 9.51 -58.26
CA THR A 135 46.13 10.24 -58.73
C THR A 135 46.99 10.83 -57.58
N SER A 136 48.22 10.26 -57.48
CA SER A 136 49.53 10.79 -57.00
C SER A 136 49.66 11.32 -55.56
N ALA A 137 50.73 11.15 -54.77
CA ALA A 137 52.04 10.47 -54.80
C ALA A 137 52.65 10.65 -53.36
N PRO A 138 53.78 10.03 -52.98
CA PRO A 138 54.09 9.61 -51.61
C PRO A 138 55.02 10.57 -50.83
N VAL A 139 54.75 10.85 -49.56
CA VAL A 139 55.76 11.33 -48.58
C VAL A 139 55.34 10.94 -47.15
N ASP A 140 56.29 10.29 -46.47
CA ASP A 140 56.54 10.14 -45.03
C ASP A 140 55.43 10.26 -43.96
N MET A 141 55.42 9.23 -43.11
CA MET A 141 54.93 9.27 -41.73
C MET A 141 55.69 10.33 -40.89
N PRO A 142 55.06 10.94 -39.86
CA PRO A 142 54.82 10.20 -38.62
C PRO A 142 53.48 10.50 -37.91
N LYS A 143 52.79 9.40 -37.60
CA LYS A 143 52.10 9.08 -36.33
C LYS A 143 51.68 10.25 -35.41
N PRO A 144 50.37 10.38 -35.14
CA PRO A 144 49.89 10.65 -33.79
C PRO A 144 49.02 9.48 -33.36
N THR A 145 49.63 8.48 -32.73
CA THR A 145 48.89 7.46 -31.98
C THR A 145 49.22 7.69 -30.51
N VAL A 146 48.49 8.61 -29.90
CA VAL A 146 48.14 8.51 -28.48
C VAL A 146 46.62 8.43 -28.44
N VAL A 147 46.11 7.31 -28.94
CA VAL A 147 44.81 6.83 -28.49
C VAL A 147 45.12 6.28 -27.10
N ASN A 148 44.79 7.06 -26.06
CA ASN A 148 44.64 6.55 -24.71
C ASN A 148 43.48 5.53 -24.79
N SER A 149 43.80 4.30 -25.21
CA SER A 149 42.92 3.17 -25.02
C SER A 149 42.84 2.99 -23.52
N LEU A 150 41.81 3.60 -22.91
CA LEU A 150 41.37 3.25 -21.57
C LEU A 150 41.47 1.73 -21.49
N SER A 151 42.38 1.23 -20.65
CA SER A 151 42.55 -0.20 -20.54
C SER A 151 41.21 -0.76 -20.08
N ARG A 152 40.81 -1.92 -20.60
CA ARG A 152 39.60 -2.61 -20.14
C ARG A 152 39.56 -2.74 -18.61
N GLU A 153 40.74 -2.86 -18.00
CA GLU A 153 40.93 -2.89 -16.55
C GLU A 153 40.56 -1.55 -15.86
N ASP A 154 40.87 -0.41 -16.49
CA ASP A 154 40.51 0.92 -15.96
C ASP A 154 39.00 1.17 -16.06
N ALA A 155 38.38 0.71 -17.15
CA ALA A 155 36.93 0.77 -17.31
C ALA A 155 36.20 -0.07 -16.26
N GLU A 156 36.68 -1.28 -15.98
CA GLU A 156 36.12 -2.16 -14.94
C GLU A 156 36.26 -1.54 -13.54
N LYS A 157 37.41 -0.93 -13.22
CA LYS A 157 37.61 -0.22 -11.95
C LYS A 157 36.67 0.98 -11.79
N MET A 158 36.44 1.77 -12.85
CA MET A 158 35.49 2.88 -12.80
C MET A 158 34.04 2.41 -12.61
N ILE A 159 33.64 1.32 -13.27
CA ILE A 159 32.29 0.75 -13.09
C ILE A 159 32.13 0.25 -11.65
N GLN A 160 33.10 -0.47 -11.10
CA GLN A 160 33.04 -0.94 -9.72
C GLN A 160 32.98 0.23 -8.72
N ALA A 161 33.77 1.27 -8.92
CA ALA A 161 33.72 2.48 -8.10
C ALA A 161 32.35 3.18 -8.20
N ALA A 162 31.79 3.31 -9.41
CA ALA A 162 30.48 3.91 -9.63
C ALA A 162 29.36 3.10 -8.97
N VAL A 163 29.37 1.77 -9.10
CA VAL A 163 28.39 0.88 -8.46
C VAL A 163 28.48 0.98 -6.94
N ALA A 164 29.69 0.97 -6.37
CA ALA A 164 29.87 1.14 -4.93
C ALA A 164 29.34 2.48 -4.43
N GLN A 165 29.57 3.56 -5.18
CA GLN A 165 29.05 4.89 -4.86
C GLN A 165 27.52 4.95 -4.92
N VAL A 166 26.91 4.39 -5.97
CA VAL A 166 25.44 4.33 -6.12
C VAL A 166 24.81 3.50 -5.02
N GLN A 167 25.41 2.36 -4.66
CA GLN A 167 24.94 1.52 -3.55
C GLN A 167 25.00 2.26 -2.22
N ALA A 168 26.09 2.98 -1.94
CA ALA A 168 26.21 3.77 -0.72
C ALA A 168 25.14 4.88 -0.64
N GLN A 169 24.88 5.58 -1.76
CA GLN A 169 23.84 6.60 -1.84
C GLN A 169 22.43 6.00 -1.67
N ALA A 170 22.16 4.85 -2.29
CA ALA A 170 20.88 4.16 -2.17
C ALA A 170 20.62 3.68 -0.74
N GLN A 171 21.65 3.17 -0.06
CA GLN A 171 21.55 2.76 1.34
C GLN A 171 21.25 3.95 2.25
N GLU A 172 21.90 5.10 2.01
CA GLU A 172 21.65 6.32 2.80
C GLU A 172 20.23 6.84 2.62
N GLN A 173 19.74 6.90 1.37
CA GLN A 173 18.34 7.28 1.11
C GLN A 173 17.34 6.34 1.80
N THR A 174 17.62 5.04 1.76
CA THR A 174 16.77 4.03 2.44
C THR A 174 16.77 4.23 3.95
N ARG A 175 17.93 4.52 4.55
CA ARG A 175 18.05 4.82 5.99
C ARG A 175 17.25 6.06 6.39
N LEU A 176 17.33 7.12 5.60
CA LEU A 176 16.57 8.34 5.86
C LEU A 176 15.06 8.12 5.75
N GLN A 177 14.62 7.33 4.76
CA GLN A 177 13.21 6.95 4.63
C GLN A 177 12.71 6.14 5.83
N LEU A 178 13.49 5.15 6.28
CA LEU A 178 13.15 4.34 7.46
C LEU A 178 13.09 5.19 8.74
N ALA A 179 14.08 6.07 8.95
CA ALA A 179 14.09 6.98 10.09
C ALA A 179 12.87 7.93 10.08
N GLY A 180 12.49 8.43 8.90
CA GLY A 180 11.30 9.27 8.74
C GLY A 180 9.99 8.54 9.06
N LEU A 181 9.86 7.28 8.61
CA LEU A 181 8.70 6.44 8.91
C LEU A 181 8.62 6.10 10.41
N GLU A 182 9.76 5.76 11.02
CA GLU A 182 9.82 5.48 12.46
C GLU A 182 9.42 6.71 13.29
N ALA A 183 9.92 7.89 12.94
CA ALA A 183 9.55 9.14 13.60
C ALA A 183 8.04 9.42 13.45
N LYS A 184 7.48 9.22 12.26
CA LYS A 184 6.04 9.39 12.00
C LYS A 184 5.19 8.42 12.82
N LEU A 185 5.61 7.16 12.92
CA LEU A 185 4.91 6.13 13.68
C LEU A 185 4.93 6.45 15.18
N LYS A 186 6.10 6.83 15.72
CA LYS A 186 6.24 7.28 17.12
C LYS A 186 5.37 8.50 17.43
N ALA A 187 5.35 9.51 16.57
CA ALA A 187 4.54 10.71 16.75
C ALA A 187 3.03 10.39 16.74
N THR A 188 2.59 9.53 15.82
CA THR A 188 1.19 9.09 15.73
C THR A 188 0.79 8.31 16.98
N HIS A 189 1.62 7.36 17.39
CA HIS A 189 1.36 6.52 18.56
C HIS A 189 1.30 7.33 19.86
N GLN A 190 2.21 8.30 20.03
CA GLN A 190 2.20 9.18 21.20
C GLN A 190 0.93 10.03 21.26
N THR A 191 0.48 10.54 20.12
CA THR A 191 -0.77 11.31 20.02
C THR A 191 -1.99 10.45 20.35
N GLU A 192 -2.00 9.21 19.87
CA GLU A 192 -3.07 8.26 20.16
C GLU A 192 -3.14 7.91 21.65
N LEU A 193 -2.00 7.64 22.30
CA LEU A 193 -1.94 7.40 23.74
C LEU A 193 -2.41 8.61 24.55
N GLN A 194 -2.03 9.83 24.16
CA GLN A 194 -2.52 11.05 24.80
C GLN A 194 -4.04 11.20 24.65
N ASN A 195 -4.58 10.90 23.47
CA ASN A 195 -6.02 10.94 23.25
C ASN A 195 -6.77 9.85 24.04
N ALA A 196 -6.23 8.63 24.10
CA ALA A 196 -6.80 7.53 24.86
C ALA A 196 -6.83 7.82 26.36
N THR A 197 -5.75 8.37 26.91
CA THR A 197 -5.68 8.76 28.33
C THR A 197 -6.65 9.89 28.67
N MET A 198 -6.81 10.88 27.78
CA MET A 198 -7.82 11.94 27.95
C MET A 198 -9.25 11.38 27.93
N ARG A 199 -9.55 10.43 27.04
CA ARG A 199 -10.86 9.75 26.99
C ARG A 199 -11.13 8.99 28.28
N LEU A 200 -10.19 8.16 28.73
CA LEU A 200 -10.29 7.41 29.99
C LEU A 200 -10.56 8.34 31.18
N ARG A 201 -9.83 9.46 31.29
CA ARG A 201 -10.04 10.41 32.38
C ARG A 201 -11.44 11.05 32.33
N LYS A 202 -11.92 11.41 31.14
CA LYS A 202 -13.25 11.99 30.94
C LYS A 202 -14.35 10.99 31.31
N ASP A 203 -14.20 9.73 30.91
CA ASP A 203 -15.18 8.69 31.21
C ASP A 203 -15.19 8.33 32.70
N HIS A 204 -14.02 8.27 33.34
CA HIS A 204 -13.93 8.11 34.80
C HIS A 204 -14.61 9.26 35.55
N GLN A 205 -14.40 10.51 35.12
CA GLN A 205 -15.08 11.67 35.71
C GLN A 205 -16.61 11.58 35.56
N LYS A 206 -17.11 11.15 34.39
CA LYS A 206 -18.54 10.92 34.18
C LYS A 206 -19.09 9.83 35.10
N GLN A 207 -18.37 8.72 35.24
CA GLN A 207 -18.78 7.63 36.13
C GLN A 207 -18.88 8.10 37.58
N LEU A 208 -17.90 8.85 38.08
CA LEU A 208 -17.95 9.45 39.40
C LEU A 208 -19.14 10.41 39.56
N ALA A 209 -19.40 11.26 38.56
CA ALA A 209 -20.53 12.17 38.59
C ALA A 209 -21.88 11.43 38.63
N LEU A 210 -22.02 10.33 37.87
CA LEU A 210 -23.21 9.48 37.87
C LEU A 210 -23.40 8.77 39.23
N GLN A 211 -22.32 8.27 39.84
CA GLN A 211 -22.38 7.66 41.16
C GLN A 211 -22.81 8.68 42.23
N LEU A 212 -22.26 9.89 42.20
CA LEU A 212 -22.65 10.97 43.12
C LEU A 212 -24.12 11.37 42.92
N ALA A 213 -24.58 11.51 41.68
CA ALA A 213 -25.97 11.82 41.39
C ALA A 213 -26.94 10.72 41.87
N LYS A 214 -26.54 9.45 41.75
CA LYS A 214 -27.31 8.32 42.26
C LYS A 214 -27.44 8.35 43.78
N LEU A 215 -26.33 8.63 44.49
CA LEU A 215 -26.33 8.76 45.95
C LEU A 215 -27.20 9.93 46.42
N ASP A 216 -27.11 11.10 45.78
CA ASP A 216 -27.96 12.26 46.11
C ASP A 216 -29.44 11.93 45.93
N ASN A 217 -29.80 11.26 44.83
CA ASN A 217 -31.20 10.88 44.58
C ASN A 217 -31.70 9.86 45.62
N THR A 218 -30.92 8.85 45.96
CA THR A 218 -31.28 7.88 47.01
C THR A 218 -31.45 8.56 48.37
N GLN A 219 -30.56 9.48 48.73
CA GLN A 219 -30.66 10.22 49.99
C GLN A 219 -31.92 11.11 50.04
N ARG A 220 -32.30 11.74 48.94
CA ARG A 220 -33.55 12.51 48.86
C ARG A 220 -34.78 11.63 49.03
N GLN A 221 -34.78 10.45 48.41
CA GLN A 221 -35.90 9.49 48.53
C GLN A 221 -36.08 9.01 49.98
N THR A 222 -35.00 8.63 50.67
CA THR A 222 -35.09 8.19 52.07
C THR A 222 -35.53 9.31 53.01
N LEU A 223 -35.09 10.55 52.78
CA LEU A 223 -35.56 11.71 53.54
C LEU A 223 -37.05 11.98 53.32
N THR A 224 -37.54 11.85 52.08
CA THR A 224 -38.98 12.01 51.81
C THR A 224 -39.81 10.91 52.47
N GLU A 225 -39.38 9.65 52.41
CA GLU A 225 -40.07 8.54 53.08
C GLU A 225 -40.16 8.77 54.60
N TRP A 226 -39.06 9.16 55.23
CA TRP A 226 -39.03 9.45 56.67
C TRP A 226 -39.92 10.64 57.07
N LEU A 227 -39.97 11.70 56.24
CA LEU A 227 -40.84 12.86 56.47
C LEU A 227 -42.34 12.49 56.37
N PHE A 228 -42.72 11.58 55.48
CA PHE A 228 -44.12 11.13 55.38
C PHE A 228 -44.51 10.16 56.49
N ASP A 229 -43.61 9.25 56.89
CA ASP A 229 -43.85 8.27 57.95
C ASP A 229 -43.96 8.93 59.34
N SER A 230 -43.22 10.01 59.56
CA SER A 230 -43.34 10.82 60.78
C SER A 230 -44.63 11.65 60.84
N ALA A 231 -45.16 12.08 59.69
CA ALA A 231 -46.41 12.85 59.62
C ALA A 231 -47.64 11.97 59.91
N THR A 232 -47.70 10.76 59.38
CA THR A 232 -48.79 9.80 59.64
C THR A 232 -48.86 9.39 61.10
N ALA A 233 -47.72 9.11 61.74
CA ALA A 233 -47.65 8.73 63.16
C ALA A 233 -48.14 9.81 64.14
N SER A 234 -48.17 11.08 63.72
CA SER A 234 -48.63 12.20 64.55
C SER A 234 -50.14 12.44 64.53
N ASN A 235 -50.86 11.93 63.52
CA ASN A 235 -52.30 12.15 63.33
C ASN A 235 -53.19 11.09 64.03
N GLU A 236 -52.60 10.03 64.58
CA GLU A 236 -53.30 8.95 65.32
C GLU A 236 -53.22 9.10 66.85
N ARG A 237 -52.70 10.22 67.37
CA ARG A 237 -52.74 10.58 68.81
C ARG A 237 -53.65 11.76 69.05
#